data_AF-A0A1S3CFL4-F1
#
_entry.id   AF-A0A1S3CFL4-F1
#
_cell.length_a   1.000
_cell.length_b   1.000
_cell.length_c   1.000
_cell.angle_alpha   90.00
_cell.angle_beta   90.00
_cell.angle_gamma   90.00
#
_symmetry.space_group_name_H-M   'P 1'
#
loop_
_entity.id
_entity.type
_entity.pdbx_description
1 polymer ?
#
loop_
_entity_poly.entity_id
_entity_poly.type
_entity_poly.pdbx_seq_one_letter_code
_entity_poly.pdbx_strand_id
1 'polypeptide(L)'
;MNFGSKIFGLFGMITAAPTIKHERMIEVDLPKDHIVASVAEDQEATCWGCGLRLLLPSGGPVYKCGWCGAITNQSARKQEDKSLKWRWLRDRGFVCVLLVFILFVICGGVWAVYPVVFSISQFCGIFHSTVTVAFAVSTLSSFTLTAFRSPGAPPNVLWGSYPAVEKGDLENYTFCHYCAKPKSPRTHHCRSCGMCVLDMDHHCPFIGNCVGAGNHKHFILFLISAIGSTIYVSIMAVYSVLHMWPPLSVHELNRLNGSGSKFGWNLLMEIIHVVLSSTTLLSIRGFILIYLFISSFSVQIGLIVLLCQQLWYIYEGKTYLSHLSSQGDDGEKDCRNLLRFFGFPSVSFCWHLPIFRSSKKRHEK
;
A
#
# COMPACT_ATOMS: atom_id res chain seq x y z
N MET A 1 45.54 -19.40 -30.52
CA MET A 1 46.53 -18.32 -30.31
C MET A 1 45.70 -17.07 -30.02
N ASN A 2 45.37 -16.66 -28.79
CA ASN A 2 46.12 -16.54 -27.54
C ASN A 2 47.27 -15.52 -27.64
N PHE A 3 47.01 -14.30 -27.16
CA PHE A 3 47.95 -13.23 -26.77
C PHE A 3 47.09 -12.15 -26.07
N GLY A 4 47.25 -11.70 -24.83
CA GLY A 4 48.05 -12.01 -23.64
C GLY A 4 47.38 -11.19 -22.51
N SER A 5 47.06 -11.71 -21.32
CA SER A 5 47.91 -12.26 -20.24
C SER A 5 48.84 -11.25 -19.55
N LYS A 6 48.54 -11.02 -18.26
CA LYS A 6 49.43 -10.68 -17.12
C LYS A 6 49.77 -9.19 -16.98
N ILE A 7 49.69 -8.55 -15.80
CA ILE A 7 50.45 -8.75 -14.55
C ILE A 7 49.56 -8.20 -13.39
N PHE A 8 49.22 -8.91 -12.31
CA PHE A 8 50.01 -9.09 -11.07
C PHE A 8 49.51 -10.32 -10.29
N GLY A 9 50.41 -11.29 -10.03
CA GLY A 9 50.42 -12.09 -8.78
C GLY A 9 51.24 -11.31 -7.73
N LEU A 10 51.44 -11.71 -6.48
CA LEU A 10 51.34 -13.00 -5.79
C LEU A 10 51.66 -12.67 -4.31
N PHE A 11 50.99 -13.29 -3.32
CA PHE A 11 51.41 -13.59 -1.93
C PHE A 11 50.12 -13.91 -1.17
N GLY A 12 49.88 -15.02 -0.47
CA GLY A 12 50.65 -16.21 -0.12
C GLY A 12 49.67 -17.17 0.59
N MET A 13 50.02 -18.45 0.62
CA MET A 13 49.24 -19.61 1.07
C MET A 13 48.93 -19.63 2.59
N ILE A 14 48.20 -20.69 2.99
CA ILE A 14 48.03 -21.32 4.34
C ILE A 14 46.56 -21.15 4.80
N THR A 15 45.69 -22.15 4.99
CA THR A 15 45.77 -23.59 5.35
C THR A 15 44.63 -24.41 4.70
N ALA A 16 44.90 -25.68 4.40
CA ALA A 16 43.94 -26.73 4.02
C ALA A 16 43.37 -27.47 5.24
N ALA A 17 42.13 -27.97 5.14
CA ALA A 17 41.58 -29.10 5.93
C ALA A 17 40.26 -29.61 5.31
N PRO A 18 39.87 -30.89 5.50
CA PRO A 18 39.58 -31.79 4.38
C PRO A 18 38.11 -32.16 4.15
N THR A 19 37.82 -32.59 2.92
CA THR A 19 36.64 -33.32 2.48
C THR A 19 36.63 -34.76 2.99
N ILE A 20 35.63 -35.13 3.78
CA ILE A 20 35.39 -36.53 4.19
C ILE A 20 34.34 -37.15 3.27
N LYS A 21 34.73 -38.24 2.61
CA LYS A 21 33.89 -39.15 1.83
C LYS A 21 32.94 -39.90 2.76
N HIS A 22 31.66 -39.97 2.42
CA HIS A 22 30.74 -40.92 3.04
C HIS A 22 30.88 -42.28 2.35
N GLU A 23 31.47 -43.25 3.05
CA GLU A 23 31.44 -44.67 2.67
C GLU A 23 30.04 -45.25 2.89
N ARG A 24 29.61 -46.07 1.93
CA ARG A 24 28.43 -46.92 2.02
C ARG A 24 28.73 -48.05 3.00
N MET A 25 27.94 -48.17 4.07
CA MET A 25 27.87 -49.40 4.87
C MET A 25 26.51 -50.08 4.67
N ILE A 26 26.66 -51.39 4.50
CA ILE A 26 25.73 -52.47 4.21
C ILE A 26 24.52 -52.46 5.16
N GLU A 27 23.33 -52.57 4.59
CA GLU A 27 22.06 -52.83 5.28
C GLU A 27 22.01 -54.33 5.62
N VAL A 28 21.98 -54.66 6.92
CA VAL A 28 21.72 -56.01 7.42
C VAL A 28 20.34 -56.01 8.05
N ASP A 29 19.39 -56.65 7.37
CA ASP A 29 18.03 -56.90 7.85
C ASP A 29 18.04 -57.96 8.97
N LEU A 30 17.46 -57.63 10.13
CA LEU A 30 16.95 -58.61 11.10
C LEU A 30 15.69 -58.09 11.80
N PRO A 31 14.73 -58.97 12.13
CA PRO A 31 13.33 -58.61 12.30
C PRO A 31 12.96 -58.15 13.71
N LYS A 32 11.87 -57.38 13.71
CA LYS A 32 11.06 -56.82 14.80
C LYS A 32 11.03 -57.66 16.07
N ASP A 33 11.32 -57.01 17.21
CA ASP A 33 10.37 -56.85 18.33
C ASP A 33 11.11 -56.31 19.57
N HIS A 34 11.06 -54.99 19.78
CA HIS A 34 11.06 -54.39 21.12
C HIS A 34 10.40 -53.01 21.04
N ILE A 35 9.19 -52.94 21.60
CA ILE A 35 8.50 -51.69 21.91
C ILE A 35 9.32 -51.00 23.00
N VAL A 36 10.18 -50.07 22.60
CA VAL A 36 10.64 -48.99 23.47
C VAL A 36 9.80 -47.79 23.05
N ALA A 37 8.94 -47.31 23.96
CA ALA A 37 8.27 -46.03 23.77
C ALA A 37 9.37 -45.00 23.46
N SER A 38 9.39 -44.48 22.21
CA SER A 38 10.24 -43.36 21.86
C SER A 38 9.77 -42.20 22.73
N VAL A 39 10.51 -41.94 23.81
CA VAL A 39 10.42 -40.68 24.54
C VAL A 39 10.60 -39.61 23.46
N ALA A 40 9.59 -38.77 23.27
CA ALA A 40 9.71 -37.62 22.39
C ALA A 40 10.96 -36.86 22.85
N GLU A 41 11.99 -36.78 22.01
CA GLU A 41 13.17 -35.98 22.35
C GLU A 41 12.72 -34.52 22.44
N ASP A 42 12.52 -34.06 23.67
CA ASP A 42 12.23 -32.67 23.98
C ASP A 42 13.38 -31.83 23.44
N GLN A 43 13.10 -31.00 22.43
CA GLN A 43 14.12 -30.18 21.83
C GLN A 43 14.32 -28.95 22.72
N GLU A 44 15.49 -28.82 23.34
CA GLU A 44 15.83 -27.63 24.12
C GLU A 44 16.00 -26.42 23.18
N ALA A 45 15.18 -25.39 23.38
CA ALA A 45 15.29 -24.12 22.68
C ALA A 45 15.29 -22.96 23.66
N THR A 46 16.06 -21.91 23.40
CA THR A 46 16.00 -20.67 24.18
C THR A 46 14.96 -19.72 23.60
N CYS A 47 14.09 -19.16 24.45
CA CYS A 47 13.18 -18.10 24.05
C CYS A 47 13.96 -16.88 23.58
N TRP A 48 13.77 -16.43 22.33
CA TRP A 48 14.38 -15.19 21.86
C TRP A 48 13.92 -13.97 22.67
N GLY A 49 12.72 -14.01 23.26
CA GLY A 49 12.13 -12.91 24.00
C GLY A 49 12.77 -12.69 25.38
N CYS A 50 12.78 -13.69 26.26
CA CYS A 50 13.31 -13.57 27.63
C CYS A 50 14.59 -14.37 27.91
N GLY A 51 15.08 -15.16 26.96
CA GLY A 51 16.28 -16.00 27.14
C GLY A 51 16.07 -17.27 27.98
N LEU A 52 14.87 -17.52 28.53
CA LEU A 52 14.58 -18.76 29.26
C LEU A 52 14.67 -19.99 28.35
N ARG A 53 15.19 -21.10 28.89
CA ARG A 53 15.12 -22.42 28.22
C ARG A 53 13.68 -22.91 28.18
N LEU A 54 13.25 -23.35 27.02
CA LEU A 54 11.95 -23.93 26.74
C LEU A 54 12.16 -25.39 26.38
N LEU A 55 11.40 -26.27 27.03
CA LEU A 55 11.23 -27.66 26.61
C LEU A 55 10.10 -27.68 25.60
N LEU A 56 10.43 -27.94 24.33
CA LEU A 56 9.45 -27.97 23.24
C LEU A 56 9.11 -29.43 22.92
N PRO A 57 7.82 -29.82 22.94
CA PRO A 57 7.43 -31.14 22.46
C PRO A 57 7.75 -31.24 20.96
N SER A 58 8.34 -32.36 20.55
CA SER A 58 8.79 -32.59 19.18
C SER A 58 7.58 -32.53 18.22
N GLY A 59 7.53 -31.51 17.34
CA GLY A 59 6.55 -31.44 16.24
C GLY A 59 5.72 -30.16 16.09
N GLY A 60 5.86 -29.16 16.97
CA GLY A 60 5.13 -27.88 16.86
C GLY A 60 5.86 -26.80 16.02
N PRO A 61 5.30 -26.28 14.90
CA PRO A 61 5.95 -25.25 14.10
C PRO A 61 5.95 -23.85 14.75
N VAL A 62 5.08 -23.65 15.75
CA VAL A 62 4.86 -22.39 16.45
C VAL A 62 4.77 -22.65 17.95
N TYR A 63 5.52 -21.89 18.74
CA TYR A 63 5.50 -22.00 20.21
C TYR A 63 5.40 -20.62 20.87
N LYS A 64 4.70 -20.55 22.01
CA LYS A 64 4.53 -19.34 22.80
C LYS A 64 5.19 -19.52 24.17
N CYS A 65 6.05 -18.58 24.56
CA CYS A 65 6.71 -18.60 25.86
C CYS A 65 5.69 -18.33 26.98
N GLY A 66 5.62 -19.20 27.98
CA GLY A 66 4.71 -19.04 29.12
C GLY A 66 5.07 -17.89 30.09
N TRP A 67 6.29 -17.35 30.01
CA TRP A 67 6.73 -16.22 30.83
C TRP A 67 6.49 -14.88 30.13
N CYS A 68 7.24 -14.59 29.06
CA CYS A 68 7.16 -13.29 28.38
C CYS A 68 6.04 -13.21 27.33
N GLY A 69 5.44 -14.33 26.92
CA GLY A 69 4.39 -14.36 25.90
C GLY A 69 4.87 -14.30 24.44
N ALA A 70 6.19 -14.27 24.22
CA ALA A 70 6.80 -14.24 22.90
C ALA A 70 6.47 -15.50 22.09
N ILE A 71 6.09 -15.30 20.82
CA ILE A 71 5.78 -16.35 19.86
C ILE A 71 6.99 -16.58 18.96
N THR A 72 7.36 -17.83 18.77
CA THR A 72 8.44 -18.22 17.86
C THR A 72 7.91 -19.19 16.82
N ASN A 73 8.19 -18.88 15.57
CA ASN A 73 7.87 -19.75 14.44
C ASN A 73 9.18 -20.33 13.93
N GLN A 74 9.31 -21.65 13.84
CA GLN A 74 10.50 -22.31 13.29
C GLN A 74 10.54 -22.24 11.75
N SER A 75 10.09 -21.14 11.14
CA SER A 75 10.09 -20.98 9.70
C SER A 75 11.52 -20.78 9.18
N ALA A 76 11.95 -21.64 8.25
CA ALA A 76 13.28 -21.63 7.65
C ALA A 76 13.73 -20.23 7.20
N ARG A 77 14.98 -19.89 7.52
CA ARG A 77 15.65 -18.64 7.18
C ARG A 77 15.71 -18.50 5.66
N LYS A 78 14.79 -17.75 5.04
CA LYS A 78 14.85 -17.42 3.61
C LYS A 78 15.96 -16.38 3.40
N GLN A 79 17.01 -16.78 2.69
CA GLN A 79 18.10 -15.90 2.28
C GLN A 79 17.55 -14.82 1.32
N GLU A 80 17.93 -13.56 1.53
CA GLU A 80 17.52 -12.46 0.65
C GLU A 80 18.26 -12.51 -0.68
N ASP A 81 17.51 -12.34 -1.76
CA ASP A 81 17.97 -12.46 -3.14
C ASP A 81 18.30 -11.08 -3.74
N LYS A 82 19.18 -11.04 -4.75
CA LYS A 82 19.68 -9.84 -5.47
C LYS A 82 18.59 -8.95 -6.08
N SER A 83 17.32 -9.40 -6.07
CA SER A 83 16.14 -8.71 -6.61
C SER A 83 15.70 -7.43 -5.86
N LEU A 84 16.25 -7.14 -4.67
CA LEU A 84 15.86 -5.95 -3.88
C LEU A 84 16.19 -4.62 -4.56
N LYS A 85 17.39 -4.50 -5.14
CA LYS A 85 17.82 -3.27 -5.83
C LYS A 85 16.93 -2.94 -7.03
N TRP A 86 16.52 -3.97 -7.77
CA TRP A 86 15.62 -3.81 -8.92
C TRP A 86 14.23 -3.33 -8.51
N ARG A 87 13.66 -3.90 -7.44
CA ARG A 87 12.36 -3.47 -6.91
C ARG A 87 12.40 -2.01 -6.47
N TRP A 88 13.44 -1.63 -5.74
CA TRP A 88 13.62 -0.24 -5.32
C TRP A 88 13.72 0.73 -6.51
N LEU A 89 14.52 0.40 -7.53
CA LEU A 89 14.66 1.24 -8.72
C LEU A 89 13.35 1.38 -9.49
N ARG A 90 12.62 0.27 -9.68
CA ARG A 90 11.30 0.25 -10.31
C ARG A 90 10.30 1.12 -9.56
N ASP A 91 10.25 0.97 -8.24
CA ASP A 91 9.33 1.72 -7.39
C ASP A 91 9.64 3.23 -7.42
N ARG A 92 10.93 3.62 -7.46
CA ARG A 92 11.33 5.02 -7.70
C ARG A 92 10.93 5.52 -9.09
N GLY A 93 11.05 4.68 -10.11
CA GLY A 93 10.57 4.98 -11.46
C GLY A 93 9.08 5.29 -11.48
N PHE A 94 8.25 4.48 -10.80
CA PHE A 94 6.81 4.74 -10.69
C PHE A 94 6.49 6.07 -9.99
N VAL A 95 7.21 6.40 -8.90
CA VAL A 95 7.06 7.69 -8.21
C VAL A 95 7.36 8.86 -9.16
N CYS A 96 8.45 8.78 -9.92
CA CYS A 96 8.80 9.83 -10.88
C CYS A 96 7.74 9.98 -11.98
N VAL A 97 7.27 8.87 -12.54
CA VAL A 97 6.21 8.88 -13.57
C VAL A 97 4.92 9.49 -13.03
N LEU A 98 4.50 9.09 -11.82
CA LEU A 98 3.29 9.62 -11.20
C LEU A 98 3.43 11.12 -10.87
N LEU A 99 4.58 11.56 -10.36
CA LEU A 99 4.83 12.97 -10.07
C LEU A 99 4.80 13.82 -11.35
N VAL A 100 5.44 13.34 -12.43
CA VAL A 100 5.39 14.01 -13.74
C VAL A 100 3.97 14.09 -14.27
N PHE A 101 3.19 13.01 -14.13
CA PHE A 101 1.78 13.01 -14.53
C PHE A 101 0.95 14.01 -13.72
N ILE A 102 1.12 14.07 -12.39
CA ILE A 102 0.44 15.05 -11.53
C ILE A 102 0.79 16.48 -11.97
N LEU A 103 2.08 16.77 -12.19
CA LEU A 103 2.53 18.09 -12.65
C LEU A 103 2.01 18.41 -14.04
N PHE A 104 1.95 17.44 -14.95
CA PHE A 104 1.37 17.62 -16.28
C PHE A 104 -0.11 18.00 -16.20
N VAL A 105 -0.90 17.32 -15.37
CA VAL A 105 -2.32 17.65 -15.20
C VAL A 105 -2.50 19.06 -14.63
N ILE A 106 -1.69 19.44 -13.63
CA ILE A 106 -1.75 20.78 -13.02
C ILE A 106 -1.32 21.86 -14.02
N CYS A 107 -0.11 21.76 -14.57
CA CYS A 107 0.45 22.78 -15.46
C CYS A 107 -0.30 22.84 -16.80
N GLY A 108 -0.67 21.69 -17.36
CA GLY A 108 -1.47 21.58 -18.57
C GLY A 108 -2.88 22.15 -18.38
N GLY A 109 -3.52 21.86 -17.25
CA GLY A 109 -4.81 22.42 -16.87
C GLY A 109 -4.76 23.94 -16.76
N VAL A 110 -3.79 24.49 -16.02
CA VAL A 110 -3.60 25.94 -15.90
C VAL A 110 -3.39 26.58 -17.28
N TRP A 111 -2.45 26.05 -18.08
CA TRP A 111 -2.15 26.62 -19.39
C TRP A 111 -3.34 26.59 -20.35
N ALA A 112 -4.13 25.53 -20.33
CA ALA A 112 -5.26 25.37 -21.24
C ALA A 112 -6.49 26.19 -20.82
N VAL A 113 -6.76 26.30 -19.51
CA VAL A 113 -7.95 26.98 -18.96
C VAL A 113 -7.72 28.49 -18.78
N TYR A 114 -6.49 28.92 -18.49
CA TYR A 114 -6.12 30.33 -18.25
C TYR A 114 -6.72 31.32 -19.25
N PRO A 115 -6.54 31.20 -20.59
CA PRO A 115 -7.05 32.19 -21.52
C PRO A 115 -8.58 32.30 -21.51
N VAL A 116 -9.28 31.18 -21.24
CA VAL A 116 -10.75 31.16 -21.21
C VAL A 116 -11.27 31.92 -19.99
N VAL A 117 -10.79 31.58 -18.78
CA VAL A 117 -11.31 32.19 -17.55
C VAL A 117 -10.99 33.69 -17.44
N PHE A 118 -9.81 34.11 -17.91
CA PHE A 118 -9.43 35.53 -17.94
C PHE A 118 -10.16 36.32 -19.03
N SER A 119 -10.60 35.68 -20.11
CA SER A 119 -11.43 36.33 -21.13
C SER A 119 -12.84 36.67 -20.63
N ILE A 120 -13.35 35.94 -19.64
CA ILE A 120 -14.68 36.16 -19.05
C ILE A 120 -14.63 37.30 -18.03
N SER A 121 -13.73 37.21 -17.05
CA SER A 121 -13.56 38.24 -16.02
C SER A 121 -12.26 38.03 -15.25
N GLN A 122 -11.61 39.13 -14.86
CA GLN A 122 -10.44 39.09 -13.98
C GLN A 122 -10.74 38.41 -12.64
N PHE A 123 -11.94 38.60 -12.09
CA PHE A 123 -12.36 37.94 -10.84
C PHE A 123 -12.42 36.42 -11.00
N CYS A 124 -13.00 35.93 -12.10
CA CYS A 124 -13.07 34.49 -12.40
C CYS A 124 -11.67 33.87 -12.55
N GLY A 125 -10.77 34.56 -13.26
CA GLY A 125 -9.37 34.14 -13.41
C GLY A 125 -8.62 34.05 -12.08
N ILE A 126 -8.75 35.05 -11.20
CA ILE A 126 -8.13 35.05 -9.86
C ILE A 126 -8.71 33.94 -8.99
N PHE A 127 -10.04 33.76 -9.00
CA PHE A 127 -10.71 32.70 -8.26
C PHE A 127 -10.24 31.31 -8.71
N HIS A 128 -10.23 31.04 -10.02
CA HIS A 128 -9.71 29.79 -10.59
C HIS A 128 -8.26 29.55 -10.20
N SER A 129 -7.41 30.58 -10.28
CA SER A 129 -5.99 30.49 -9.93
C SER A 129 -5.80 30.13 -8.45
N THR A 130 -6.57 30.75 -7.56
CA THR A 130 -6.51 30.50 -6.12
C THR A 130 -6.93 29.07 -5.77
N VAL A 131 -8.06 28.62 -6.33
CA VAL A 131 -8.56 27.25 -6.14
C VAL A 131 -7.58 26.22 -6.70
N THR A 132 -7.01 26.48 -7.89
CA THR A 132 -6.03 25.59 -8.52
C THR A 132 -4.77 25.47 -7.67
N VAL A 133 -4.24 26.58 -7.15
CA VAL A 133 -3.07 26.57 -6.25
C VAL A 133 -3.38 25.81 -4.97
N ALA A 134 -4.56 25.98 -4.37
CA ALA A 134 -4.95 25.26 -3.15
C ALA A 134 -4.99 23.73 -3.38
N PHE A 135 -5.62 23.28 -4.48
CA PHE A 135 -5.65 21.86 -4.85
C PHE A 135 -4.26 21.31 -5.19
N ALA A 136 -3.44 22.08 -5.92
CA ALA A 136 -2.07 21.69 -6.27
C ALA A 136 -1.20 21.51 -5.02
N VAL A 137 -1.23 22.47 -4.09
CA VAL A 137 -0.50 22.41 -2.82
C VAL A 137 -0.98 21.23 -1.97
N SER A 138 -2.30 21.04 -1.84
CA SER A 138 -2.87 19.92 -1.08
C SER A 138 -2.44 18.56 -1.66
N THR A 139 -2.53 18.38 -2.97
CA THR A 139 -2.18 17.12 -3.65
C THR A 139 -0.68 16.85 -3.62
N LEU A 140 0.16 17.84 -3.92
CA LEU A 140 1.62 17.68 -3.91
C LEU A 140 2.17 17.46 -2.48
N SER A 141 1.67 18.20 -1.49
CA SER A 141 2.09 18.04 -0.10
C SER A 141 1.67 16.68 0.46
N SER A 142 0.43 16.24 0.25
CA SER A 142 -0.03 14.93 0.71
C SER A 142 0.67 13.77 -0.03
N PHE A 143 0.92 13.89 -1.34
CA PHE A 143 1.70 12.91 -2.10
C PHE A 143 3.13 12.79 -1.56
N THR A 144 3.83 13.92 -1.38
CA THR A 144 5.21 13.93 -0.87
C THR A 144 5.30 13.39 0.54
N LEU A 145 4.39 13.80 1.44
CA LEU A 145 4.32 13.25 2.79
C LEU A 145 4.11 11.73 2.76
N THR A 146 3.22 11.23 1.93
CA THR A 146 2.96 9.80 1.80
C THR A 146 4.17 9.03 1.25
N ALA A 147 4.79 9.54 0.19
CA ALA A 147 5.90 8.89 -0.51
C ALA A 147 7.20 8.90 0.30
N PHE A 148 7.44 9.94 1.10
CA PHE A 148 8.75 10.16 1.74
C PHE A 148 8.74 10.11 3.28
N ARG A 149 7.58 10.15 3.96
CA ARG A 149 7.55 9.86 5.40
C ARG A 149 7.88 8.40 5.67
N SER A 150 8.51 8.17 6.82
CA SER A 150 8.62 6.82 7.36
C SER A 150 7.22 6.19 7.52
N PRO A 151 7.01 4.96 7.03
CA PRO A 151 5.72 4.28 7.15
C PRO A 151 5.39 3.84 8.58
N GLY A 152 6.32 4.03 9.53
CA GLY A 152 6.16 3.69 10.95
C GLY A 152 6.99 2.47 11.33
N ALA A 153 7.97 2.66 12.21
CA ALA A 153 8.76 1.57 12.77
C ALA A 153 8.05 0.95 13.98
N PRO A 154 8.20 -0.36 14.24
CA PRO A 154 7.71 -0.96 15.48
C PRO A 154 8.39 -0.32 16.69
N PRO A 155 7.72 -0.28 17.86
CA PRO A 155 8.30 0.25 19.09
C PRO A 155 9.58 -0.51 19.45
N ASN A 156 10.55 0.20 20.01
CA ASN A 156 11.74 -0.43 20.57
C ASN A 156 11.36 -1.00 21.94
N VAL A 157 11.46 -2.31 22.09
CA VAL A 157 11.16 -3.04 23.32
C VAL A 157 12.41 -3.77 23.77
N LEU A 158 12.59 -3.90 25.08
CA LEU A 158 13.68 -4.69 25.63
C LEU A 158 13.40 -6.19 25.40
N TRP A 159 14.43 -6.96 25.09
CA TRP A 159 14.32 -8.39 24.82
C TRP A 159 15.65 -9.10 25.06
N GLY A 160 15.63 -10.43 25.09
CA GLY A 160 16.79 -11.31 25.13
C GLY A 160 17.37 -11.59 26.52
N SER A 161 16.88 -10.94 27.59
CA SER A 161 17.43 -11.12 28.93
C SER A 161 16.38 -11.18 30.03
N TYR A 162 16.35 -12.29 30.76
CA TYR A 162 15.71 -12.40 32.06
C TYR A 162 16.67 -11.86 33.13
N PRO A 163 16.20 -11.10 34.14
CA PRO A 163 14.81 -10.74 34.43
C PRO A 163 14.35 -9.42 33.80
N ALA A 164 15.15 -8.81 32.91
CA ALA A 164 14.85 -7.50 32.35
C ALA A 164 13.55 -7.47 31.50
N VAL A 165 13.11 -8.63 31.01
CA VAL A 165 11.79 -8.84 30.40
C VAL A 165 10.85 -9.46 31.44
N GLU A 166 9.86 -8.69 31.86
CA GLU A 166 8.86 -9.10 32.83
C GLU A 166 7.83 -10.07 32.22
N LYS A 167 6.96 -10.60 33.09
CA LYS A 167 5.94 -11.57 32.70
C LYS A 167 4.89 -10.88 31.82
N GLY A 168 4.77 -11.34 30.57
CA GLY A 168 3.82 -10.81 29.58
C GLY A 168 4.30 -9.60 28.75
N ASP A 169 5.52 -9.09 28.96
CA ASP A 169 6.04 -7.91 28.25
C ASP A 169 6.10 -8.07 26.71
N LEU A 170 6.22 -9.31 26.23
CA LEU A 170 6.32 -9.65 24.82
C LEU A 170 5.10 -10.47 24.36
N GLU A 171 3.96 -10.29 25.02
CA GLU A 171 2.73 -11.00 24.69
C GLU A 171 2.34 -10.79 23.23
N ASN A 172 2.24 -11.91 22.50
CA ASN A 172 1.94 -11.96 21.06
C ASN A 172 2.97 -11.26 20.14
N TYR A 173 4.15 -10.91 20.65
CA TYR A 173 5.26 -10.51 19.80
C TYR A 173 5.79 -11.73 19.05
N THR A 174 6.23 -11.50 17.82
CA THR A 174 6.94 -12.49 16.99
C THR A 174 8.33 -11.99 16.69
N PHE A 175 9.23 -12.82 16.17
CA PHE A 175 10.57 -12.38 15.78
C PHE A 175 10.68 -12.15 14.28
N CYS A 176 11.28 -11.02 13.86
CA CYS A 176 11.63 -10.81 12.46
C CYS A 176 13.07 -11.27 12.20
N HIS A 177 13.24 -12.38 11.47
CA HIS A 177 14.58 -12.88 11.12
C HIS A 177 15.36 -12.00 10.14
N TYR A 178 14.68 -11.20 9.31
CA TYR A 178 15.33 -10.27 8.37
C TYR A 178 15.91 -9.06 9.11
N CYS A 179 15.12 -8.45 10.01
CA CYS A 179 15.53 -7.29 10.78
C CYS A 179 16.28 -7.63 12.08
N ALA A 180 16.34 -8.92 12.45
CA ALA A 180 16.86 -9.44 13.71
C ALA A 180 16.32 -8.69 14.96
N LYS A 181 15.00 -8.46 15.01
CA LYS A 181 14.36 -7.71 16.10
C LYS A 181 12.94 -8.19 16.41
N PRO A 182 12.41 -7.90 17.61
CA PRO A 182 11.02 -8.15 17.96
C PRO A 182 10.06 -7.43 17.00
N LYS A 183 9.01 -8.14 16.63
CA LYS A 183 7.94 -7.70 15.74
C LYS A 183 6.66 -7.68 16.56
N SER A 184 6.21 -6.47 16.91
CA SER A 184 4.97 -6.26 17.65
C SER A 184 3.77 -6.81 16.87
N PRO A 185 2.63 -7.03 17.55
CA PRO A 185 1.37 -7.34 16.87
C PRO A 185 1.08 -6.32 15.75
N ARG A 186 0.46 -6.79 14.66
CA ARG A 186 0.12 -5.99 13.45
C ARG A 186 1.32 -5.40 12.69
N THR A 187 2.56 -5.71 13.09
CA THR A 187 3.77 -5.37 12.33
C THR A 187 4.10 -6.44 11.30
N HIS A 188 4.47 -6.01 10.09
CA HIS A 188 4.90 -6.90 9.00
C HIS A 188 6.23 -6.44 8.41
N HIS A 189 7.07 -7.39 7.98
CA HIS A 189 8.32 -7.08 7.28
C HIS A 189 8.03 -6.88 5.79
N CYS A 190 8.28 -5.68 5.28
CA CYS A 190 8.21 -5.41 3.85
C CYS A 190 9.58 -5.63 3.22
N ARG A 191 9.69 -6.63 2.34
CA ARG A 191 10.94 -6.91 1.60
C ARG A 191 11.33 -5.76 0.67
N SER A 192 10.36 -5.09 0.05
CA SER A 192 10.64 -3.97 -0.87
C SER A 192 11.23 -2.76 -0.14
N CYS A 193 10.76 -2.49 1.08
CA CYS A 193 11.31 -1.42 1.93
C CYS A 193 12.49 -1.87 2.79
N GLY A 194 12.74 -3.18 2.94
CA GLY A 194 13.81 -3.73 3.77
C GLY A 194 13.61 -3.49 5.28
N MET A 195 12.37 -3.27 5.73
CA MET A 195 12.09 -2.92 7.12
C MET A 195 10.75 -3.49 7.62
N CYS A 196 10.66 -3.63 8.94
CA CYS A 196 9.38 -3.88 9.62
C CYS A 196 8.58 -2.58 9.70
N VAL A 197 7.31 -2.66 9.30
CA VAL A 197 6.36 -1.56 9.27
C VAL A 197 5.23 -1.86 10.26
N LEU A 198 5.01 -0.94 11.20
CA LEU A 198 3.93 -1.01 12.19
C LEU A 198 2.58 -0.71 11.52
N ASP A 199 1.56 -1.49 11.86
CA ASP A 199 0.23 -1.43 11.22
C ASP A 199 0.33 -1.37 9.70
N MET A 200 1.19 -2.22 9.13
CA MET A 200 1.40 -2.26 7.68
C MET A 200 0.10 -2.57 6.97
N ASP A 201 -0.36 -1.66 6.11
CA ASP A 201 -1.49 -1.88 5.23
C ASP A 201 -1.04 -2.58 3.95
N HIS A 202 -0.16 -1.93 3.18
CA HIS A 202 0.41 -2.50 1.97
C HIS A 202 1.71 -1.80 1.56
N HIS A 203 2.43 -2.40 0.60
CA HIS A 203 3.50 -1.72 -0.13
C HIS A 203 2.95 -1.19 -1.45
N CYS A 204 3.04 0.12 -1.69
CA CYS A 204 2.52 0.71 -2.91
C CYS A 204 3.68 1.20 -3.81
N PRO A 205 3.89 0.56 -4.98
CA PRO A 205 4.93 0.97 -5.91
C PRO A 205 4.76 2.40 -6.42
N PHE A 206 3.52 2.89 -6.57
CA PHE A 206 3.22 4.23 -7.08
C PHE A 206 3.68 5.37 -6.17
N ILE A 207 3.70 5.14 -4.85
CA ILE A 207 4.29 6.08 -3.88
C ILE A 207 5.73 5.69 -3.51
N GLY A 208 6.20 4.54 -4.01
CA GLY A 208 7.54 4.01 -3.74
C GLY A 208 7.83 3.73 -2.26
N ASN A 209 6.78 3.46 -1.48
CA ASN A 209 6.84 3.35 -0.03
C ASN A 209 5.74 2.42 0.51
N CYS A 210 5.90 1.96 1.74
CA CYS A 210 4.82 1.31 2.47
C CYS A 210 3.78 2.33 2.94
N VAL A 211 2.54 1.88 3.06
CA VAL A 211 1.49 2.54 3.83
C VAL A 211 1.38 1.82 5.17
N GLY A 212 1.58 2.54 6.26
CA GLY A 212 1.51 2.02 7.63
C GLY A 212 1.23 3.12 8.65
N ALA A 213 1.37 2.81 9.94
CA ALA A 213 1.02 3.71 11.05
C ALA A 213 1.57 5.14 10.90
N GLY A 214 2.77 5.31 10.33
CA GLY A 214 3.45 6.60 10.21
C GLY A 214 2.97 7.51 9.07
N ASN A 215 2.27 6.97 8.07
CA ASN A 215 1.87 7.74 6.88
C ASN A 215 0.48 7.42 6.33
N HIS A 216 -0.28 6.49 6.92
CA HIS A 216 -1.62 6.09 6.43
C HIS A 216 -2.58 7.28 6.30
N LYS A 217 -2.58 8.21 7.25
CA LYS A 217 -3.42 9.42 7.18
C LYS A 217 -3.08 10.30 5.98
N HIS A 218 -1.79 10.44 5.67
CA HIS A 218 -1.33 11.21 4.50
C HIS A 218 -1.76 10.52 3.20
N PHE A 219 -1.73 9.19 3.15
CA PHE A 219 -2.20 8.42 2.00
C PHE A 219 -3.70 8.67 1.75
N ILE A 220 -4.54 8.64 2.79
CA ILE A 220 -5.98 8.96 2.65
C ILE A 220 -6.20 10.42 2.22
N LEU A 221 -5.45 11.37 2.80
CA LEU A 221 -5.53 12.78 2.39
C LEU A 221 -5.10 12.98 0.93
N PHE A 222 -4.10 12.23 0.46
CA PHE A 222 -3.68 12.22 -0.93
C PHE A 222 -4.80 11.71 -1.85
N LEU A 223 -5.48 10.62 -1.51
CA LEU A 223 -6.60 10.12 -2.30
C LEU A 223 -7.75 11.15 -2.38
N ILE A 224 -8.13 11.76 -1.26
CA ILE A 224 -9.21 12.76 -1.21
C ILE A 224 -8.84 14.02 -2.03
N SER A 225 -7.63 14.55 -1.85
CA SER A 225 -7.15 15.73 -2.57
C SER A 225 -7.01 15.47 -4.07
N ALA A 226 -6.53 14.28 -4.46
CA ALA A 226 -6.44 13.88 -5.86
C ALA A 226 -7.82 13.72 -6.51
N ILE A 227 -8.81 13.12 -5.82
CA ILE A 227 -10.20 13.04 -6.30
C ILE A 227 -10.80 14.44 -6.47
N GLY A 228 -10.62 15.33 -5.48
CA GLY A 228 -11.09 16.72 -5.58
C GLY A 228 -10.46 17.45 -6.77
N SER A 229 -9.16 17.26 -6.98
CA SER A 229 -8.41 17.87 -8.09
C SER A 229 -8.88 17.35 -9.45
N THR A 230 -9.12 16.04 -9.60
CA THR A 230 -9.59 15.47 -10.88
C THR A 230 -11.03 15.85 -11.20
N ILE A 231 -11.91 15.97 -10.19
CA ILE A 231 -13.24 16.56 -10.36
C ILE A 231 -13.12 17.99 -10.89
N TYR A 232 -12.29 18.80 -10.23
CA TYR A 232 -12.12 20.20 -10.57
C TYR A 232 -11.60 20.38 -12.02
N VAL A 233 -10.54 19.65 -12.38
CA VAL A 233 -9.99 19.67 -13.75
C VAL A 233 -11.04 19.20 -14.77
N SER A 234 -11.83 18.18 -14.46
CA SER A 234 -12.87 17.68 -15.38
C SER A 234 -13.94 18.75 -15.63
N ILE A 235 -14.41 19.43 -14.58
CA ILE A 235 -15.39 20.53 -14.70
C ILE A 235 -14.80 21.68 -15.52
N MET A 236 -13.59 22.13 -15.20
CA MET A 236 -12.94 23.23 -15.91
C MET A 236 -12.63 22.89 -17.36
N ALA A 237 -12.30 21.63 -17.65
CA ALA A 237 -12.06 21.15 -19.01
C ALA A 237 -13.34 21.19 -19.85
N VAL A 238 -14.45 20.64 -19.33
CA VAL A 238 -15.77 20.70 -20.00
C VAL A 238 -16.19 22.15 -20.21
N TYR A 239 -16.10 22.99 -19.16
CA TYR A 239 -16.44 24.40 -19.25
C TYR A 239 -15.65 25.13 -20.34
N SER A 240 -14.33 24.91 -20.40
CA SER A 240 -13.46 25.55 -21.37
C SER A 240 -13.72 25.07 -22.80
N VAL A 241 -13.98 23.76 -22.98
CA VAL A 241 -14.34 23.19 -24.28
C VAL A 241 -15.67 23.77 -24.77
N LEU A 242 -16.69 23.87 -23.92
CA LEU A 242 -18.00 24.44 -24.28
C LEU A 242 -17.90 25.92 -24.68
N HIS A 243 -16.98 26.69 -24.06
CA HIS A 243 -16.76 28.08 -24.40
C HIS A 243 -15.94 28.29 -25.69
N MET A 244 -15.07 27.34 -26.05
CA MET A 244 -14.31 27.40 -27.29
C MET A 244 -15.04 26.79 -28.49
N TRP A 245 -15.93 25.83 -28.25
CA TRP A 245 -16.67 25.17 -29.32
C TRP A 245 -17.71 26.14 -29.90
N PRO A 246 -17.78 26.31 -31.23
CA PRO A 246 -18.82 27.13 -31.83
C PRO A 246 -20.20 26.59 -31.47
N PRO A 247 -21.20 27.43 -31.18
CA PRO A 247 -22.55 26.95 -30.90
C PRO A 247 -23.05 26.10 -32.06
N LEU A 248 -23.47 24.86 -31.79
CA LEU A 248 -24.07 23.96 -32.78
C LEU A 248 -25.21 24.71 -33.48
N SER A 249 -25.15 24.78 -34.80
CA SER A 249 -26.15 25.52 -35.56
C SER A 249 -27.50 24.79 -35.45
N VAL A 250 -28.56 25.53 -35.11
CA VAL A 250 -29.94 25.00 -34.96
C VAL A 250 -30.45 24.31 -36.25
N HIS A 251 -29.78 24.56 -37.38
CA HIS A 251 -30.04 23.92 -38.68
C HIS A 251 -29.72 22.42 -38.69
N GLU A 252 -28.72 21.96 -37.93
CA GLU A 252 -28.36 20.53 -37.85
C GLU A 252 -29.34 19.73 -36.99
N LEU A 253 -29.96 20.37 -35.98
CA LEU A 253 -30.95 19.74 -35.11
C LEU A 253 -32.24 19.38 -35.85
N ASN A 254 -32.64 20.20 -36.84
CA ASN A 254 -33.81 19.93 -37.69
C ASN A 254 -33.60 18.78 -38.69
N ARG A 255 -32.35 18.40 -39.01
CA ARG A 255 -32.03 17.25 -39.89
C ARG A 255 -32.13 15.89 -39.18
N LEU A 256 -32.22 15.88 -37.85
CA LEU A 256 -32.32 14.67 -37.03
C LEU A 256 -33.76 14.17 -36.81
N ASN A 257 -34.78 14.88 -37.31
CA ASN A 257 -36.18 14.47 -37.13
C ASN A 257 -36.66 13.40 -38.14
N GLY A 258 -35.74 12.74 -38.87
CA GLY A 258 -36.04 11.70 -39.84
C GLY A 258 -36.00 10.29 -39.22
N SER A 259 -37.18 9.70 -38.99
CA SER A 259 -37.37 8.38 -38.40
C SER A 259 -36.97 7.23 -39.35
N GLY A 260 -36.07 6.33 -38.92
CA GLY A 260 -35.75 5.06 -39.58
C GLY A 260 -34.47 4.39 -39.07
N SER A 261 -34.32 3.07 -39.18
CA SER A 261 -33.20 2.27 -38.59
C SER A 261 -31.77 2.65 -39.06
N LYS A 262 -31.65 3.53 -40.05
CA LYS A 262 -30.37 4.16 -40.46
C LYS A 262 -30.00 5.38 -39.60
N PHE A 263 -30.87 5.79 -38.68
CA PHE A 263 -30.66 6.92 -37.77
C PHE A 263 -29.41 6.75 -36.91
N GLY A 264 -29.19 5.56 -36.33
CA GLY A 264 -28.00 5.31 -35.51
C GLY A 264 -26.69 5.38 -36.29
N TRP A 265 -26.65 4.85 -37.51
CA TRP A 265 -25.46 4.89 -38.37
C TRP A 265 -25.21 6.28 -38.95
N ASN A 266 -26.25 6.99 -39.36
CA ASN A 266 -26.13 8.36 -39.86
C ASN A 266 -25.77 9.34 -38.73
N LEU A 267 -26.33 9.17 -37.53
CA LEU A 267 -25.96 9.93 -36.34
C LEU A 267 -24.50 9.64 -35.94
N LEU A 268 -24.07 8.38 -35.97
CA LEU A 268 -22.68 8.01 -35.70
C LEU A 268 -21.73 8.62 -36.74
N MET A 269 -22.06 8.54 -38.02
CA MET A 269 -21.23 9.11 -39.10
C MET A 269 -21.21 10.64 -39.08
N GLU A 270 -22.31 11.30 -38.71
CA GLU A 270 -22.36 12.74 -38.51
C GLU A 270 -21.59 13.17 -37.25
N ILE A 271 -21.70 12.43 -36.14
CA ILE A 271 -20.85 12.66 -34.96
C ILE A 271 -19.37 12.49 -35.35
N ILE A 272 -19.03 11.45 -36.12
CA ILE A 272 -17.66 11.23 -36.61
C ILE A 272 -17.23 12.35 -37.54
N HIS A 273 -18.07 12.81 -38.47
CA HIS A 273 -17.74 13.87 -39.42
C HIS A 273 -17.64 15.24 -38.74
N VAL A 274 -18.50 15.56 -37.77
CA VAL A 274 -18.42 16.77 -36.93
C VAL A 274 -17.19 16.71 -36.05
N VAL A 275 -16.88 15.57 -35.42
CA VAL A 275 -15.65 15.39 -34.65
C VAL A 275 -14.42 15.52 -35.55
N LEU A 276 -14.44 14.94 -36.76
CA LEU A 276 -13.33 14.96 -37.72
C LEU A 276 -13.14 16.32 -38.41
N SER A 277 -14.22 17.06 -38.68
CA SER A 277 -14.11 18.44 -39.17
C SER A 277 -13.65 19.37 -38.04
N SER A 278 -14.10 19.10 -36.81
CA SER A 278 -13.67 19.84 -35.62
C SER A 278 -12.23 19.53 -35.23
N THR A 279 -11.69 18.33 -35.47
CA THR A 279 -10.26 18.04 -35.24
C THR A 279 -9.35 18.84 -36.18
N THR A 280 -9.84 19.30 -37.33
CA THR A 280 -9.09 20.23 -38.20
C THR A 280 -9.16 21.70 -37.75
N LEU A 281 -10.10 22.03 -36.84
CA LEU A 281 -10.36 23.39 -36.33
C LEU A 281 -10.01 23.57 -34.84
N LEU A 282 -9.87 22.47 -34.09
CA LEU A 282 -9.52 22.46 -32.68
C LEU A 282 -8.07 22.93 -32.51
N SER A 283 -7.90 24.07 -31.85
CA SER A 283 -6.58 24.48 -31.38
C SER A 283 -5.96 23.39 -30.50
N ILE A 284 -4.62 23.35 -30.42
CA ILE A 284 -3.86 22.44 -29.55
C ILE A 284 -4.41 22.43 -28.10
N ARG A 285 -4.97 23.56 -27.64
CA ARG A 285 -5.62 23.68 -26.33
C ARG A 285 -6.86 22.79 -26.19
N GLY A 286 -7.70 22.74 -27.22
CA GLY A 286 -8.91 21.91 -27.22
C GLY A 286 -8.57 20.43 -27.10
N PHE A 287 -7.57 19.96 -27.85
CA PHE A 287 -7.07 18.58 -27.72
C PHE A 287 -6.53 18.27 -26.33
N ILE A 288 -5.76 19.19 -25.75
CA ILE A 288 -5.23 19.04 -24.38
C ILE A 288 -6.38 18.98 -23.37
N LEU A 289 -7.43 19.79 -23.50
CA LEU A 289 -8.57 19.76 -22.58
C LEU A 289 -9.38 18.46 -22.69
N ILE A 290 -9.58 17.95 -23.91
CA ILE A 290 -10.22 16.64 -24.11
C ILE A 290 -9.39 15.52 -23.47
N TYR A 291 -8.06 15.54 -23.70
CA TYR A 291 -7.15 14.58 -23.07
C TYR A 291 -7.22 14.68 -21.54
N LEU A 292 -7.14 15.89 -20.98
CA LEU A 292 -7.20 16.13 -19.53
C LEU A 292 -8.52 15.67 -18.92
N PHE A 293 -9.65 15.86 -19.62
CA PHE A 293 -10.95 15.36 -19.18
C PHE A 293 -10.97 13.82 -19.13
N ILE A 294 -10.60 13.16 -20.24
CA ILE A 294 -10.60 11.69 -20.32
C ILE A 294 -9.64 11.09 -19.30
N SER A 295 -8.41 11.63 -19.18
CA SER A 295 -7.42 11.14 -18.23
C SER A 295 -7.87 11.36 -16.79
N SER A 296 -8.44 12.53 -16.47
CA SER A 296 -8.90 12.84 -15.11
C SER A 296 -10.07 11.96 -14.70
N PHE A 297 -11.04 11.75 -15.59
CA PHE A 297 -12.19 10.88 -15.33
C PHE A 297 -11.76 9.41 -15.13
N SER A 298 -10.84 8.91 -15.97
CA SER A 298 -10.30 7.55 -15.84
C SER A 298 -9.58 7.35 -14.50
N VAL A 299 -8.70 8.30 -14.12
CA VAL A 299 -7.98 8.25 -12.84
C VAL A 299 -8.95 8.39 -11.66
N GLN A 300 -9.97 9.25 -11.77
CA GLN A 300 -10.95 9.48 -10.72
C GLN A 300 -11.68 8.19 -10.31
N ILE A 301 -12.12 7.39 -11.27
CA ILE A 301 -12.81 6.11 -10.99
C ILE A 301 -11.90 5.21 -10.15
N GLY A 302 -10.64 5.05 -10.55
CA GLY A 302 -9.67 4.24 -9.82
C GLY A 302 -9.42 4.75 -8.40
N LEU A 303 -9.26 6.07 -8.23
CA LEU A 303 -9.04 6.68 -6.92
C LEU A 303 -10.25 6.54 -5.99
N ILE A 304 -11.48 6.66 -6.50
CA ILE A 304 -12.70 6.46 -5.71
C ILE A 304 -12.77 5.02 -5.20
N VAL A 305 -12.53 4.03 -6.07
CA VAL A 305 -12.54 2.62 -5.68
C VAL A 305 -11.50 2.36 -4.59
N LEU A 306 -10.27 2.86 -4.77
CA LEU A 306 -9.20 2.73 -3.77
C LEU A 306 -9.55 3.40 -2.44
N LEU A 307 -10.12 4.61 -2.47
CA LEU A 307 -10.53 5.32 -1.27
C LEU A 307 -11.64 4.57 -0.53
N CYS A 308 -12.67 4.11 -1.25
CA CYS A 308 -13.76 3.32 -0.67
C CYS A 308 -13.24 2.04 -0.03
N GLN A 309 -12.34 1.32 -0.70
CA GLN A 309 -11.73 0.10 -0.16
C GLN A 309 -10.94 0.38 1.13
N GLN A 310 -10.15 1.45 1.16
CA GLN A 310 -9.34 1.80 2.32
C GLN A 310 -10.20 2.26 3.50
N LEU A 311 -11.21 3.09 3.25
CA LEU A 311 -12.17 3.51 4.29
C LEU A 311 -12.96 2.32 4.85
N TRP A 312 -13.29 1.34 4.02
CA TRP A 312 -13.93 0.11 4.46
C TRP A 312 -13.06 -0.68 5.45
N TYR A 313 -11.77 -0.88 5.16
CA TYR A 313 -10.88 -1.57 6.09
C TYR A 313 -10.68 -0.79 7.40
N ILE A 314 -10.56 0.53 7.32
CA ILE A 314 -10.48 1.38 8.53
C ILE A 314 -11.77 1.25 9.36
N TYR A 315 -12.95 1.19 8.73
CA TYR A 315 -14.23 0.98 9.40
C TYR A 315 -14.29 -0.35 10.15
N GLU A 316 -13.77 -1.44 9.56
CA GLU A 316 -13.64 -2.74 10.22
C GLU A 316 -12.53 -2.79 11.29
N GLY A 317 -11.71 -1.74 11.43
CA GLY A 317 -10.56 -1.71 12.34
C GLY A 317 -9.37 -2.57 11.87
N LYS A 318 -9.40 -3.02 10.61
CA LYS A 318 -8.42 -3.92 9.99
C LYS A 318 -7.48 -3.18 9.05
N THR A 319 -6.27 -3.69 8.91
CA THR A 319 -5.39 -3.40 7.75
C THR A 319 -5.69 -4.38 6.62
N TYR A 320 -5.37 -4.01 5.38
CA TYR A 320 -5.48 -4.90 4.21
C TYR A 320 -4.80 -6.25 4.44
N LEU A 321 -3.58 -6.26 5.00
CA LEU A 321 -2.87 -7.49 5.35
C LEU A 321 -3.58 -8.30 6.43
N SER A 322 -4.13 -7.64 7.47
CA SER A 322 -4.85 -8.36 8.51
C SER A 322 -6.09 -9.05 7.96
N HIS A 323 -6.85 -8.40 7.07
CA HIS A 323 -8.00 -8.98 6.40
C HIS A 323 -7.64 -10.24 5.59
N LEU A 324 -6.51 -10.23 4.87
CA LEU A 324 -6.03 -11.41 4.15
C LEU A 324 -5.65 -12.56 5.09
N SER A 325 -5.10 -12.25 6.27
CA SER A 325 -4.68 -13.26 7.25
C SER A 325 -5.83 -13.79 8.13
N SER A 326 -6.91 -13.03 8.26
CA SER A 326 -7.99 -13.28 9.21
C SER A 326 -9.27 -13.80 8.53
N GLN A 327 -9.18 -14.57 7.44
CA GLN A 327 -10.35 -15.24 6.86
C GLN A 327 -11.02 -16.11 7.94
N GLY A 328 -12.04 -15.56 8.63
CA GLY A 328 -12.76 -16.21 9.74
C GLY A 328 -12.97 -15.38 11.01
N ASP A 329 -12.39 -14.19 11.17
CA ASP A 329 -12.62 -13.31 12.35
C ASP A 329 -13.29 -12.01 11.91
N ASP A 330 -14.56 -11.81 12.26
CA ASP A 330 -15.32 -10.62 11.92
C ASP A 330 -14.90 -9.46 12.83
N GLY A 331 -14.25 -8.45 12.26
CA GLY A 331 -13.87 -7.25 12.99
C GLY A 331 -15.13 -6.50 13.45
N GLU A 332 -15.09 -5.92 14.64
CA GLU A 332 -16.21 -5.11 15.15
C GLU A 332 -16.33 -3.83 14.29
N LYS A 333 -17.33 -3.82 13.42
CA LYS A 333 -17.69 -2.69 12.55
C LYS A 333 -18.13 -1.53 13.42
N ASP A 334 -17.32 -0.47 13.48
CA ASP A 334 -17.59 0.66 14.36
C ASP A 334 -17.14 1.99 13.75
N CYS A 335 -18.05 2.96 13.64
CA CYS A 335 -17.74 4.33 13.22
C CYS A 335 -16.69 4.99 14.13
N ARG A 336 -16.53 4.54 15.38
CA ARG A 336 -15.47 4.98 16.29
C ARG A 336 -14.07 4.65 15.75
N ASN A 337 -13.92 3.63 14.91
CA ASN A 337 -12.64 3.31 14.27
C ASN A 337 -12.20 4.40 13.29
N LEU A 338 -13.13 4.94 12.50
CA LEU A 338 -12.86 6.07 11.59
C LEU A 338 -12.50 7.33 12.39
N LEU A 339 -13.23 7.65 13.46
CA LEU A 339 -12.94 8.80 14.31
C LEU A 339 -11.56 8.70 14.98
N ARG A 340 -11.23 7.53 15.52
CA ARG A 340 -9.89 7.24 16.08
C ARG A 340 -8.80 7.38 15.03
N PHE A 341 -9.03 6.87 13.82
CA PHE A 341 -8.07 6.97 12.72
C PHE A 341 -7.77 8.43 12.34
N PHE A 342 -8.79 9.26 12.13
CA PHE A 342 -8.58 10.67 11.79
C PHE A 342 -8.10 11.51 12.98
N GLY A 343 -8.19 11.00 14.20
CA GLY A 343 -7.71 11.69 15.40
C GLY A 343 -8.63 12.82 15.86
N PHE A 344 -9.92 12.74 15.50
CA PHE A 344 -10.90 13.56 16.19
C PHE A 344 -10.89 13.12 17.66
N PRO A 345 -10.64 14.03 18.63
CA PRO A 345 -10.91 13.71 20.02
C PRO A 345 -12.35 13.25 20.05
N SER A 346 -12.61 12.07 20.61
CA SER A 346 -13.98 11.67 20.92
C SER A 346 -14.62 12.84 21.63
N VAL A 347 -15.55 13.53 20.95
CA VAL A 347 -16.31 14.60 21.56
C VAL A 347 -17.00 13.96 22.74
N SER A 348 -16.50 14.30 23.92
CA SER A 348 -17.06 13.94 25.19
C SER A 348 -18.38 14.70 25.29
N PHE A 349 -19.44 14.14 24.71
CA PHE A 349 -20.80 14.49 25.05
C PHE A 349 -21.31 13.45 26.04
N CYS A 350 -21.39 13.91 27.29
CA CYS A 350 -22.13 13.42 28.44
C CYS A 350 -23.31 12.49 28.17
N TRP A 351 -23.75 11.61 29.06
CA TRP A 351 -23.31 11.06 30.36
C TRP A 351 -24.45 10.06 30.74
N HIS A 352 -24.20 9.17 31.70
CA HIS A 352 -25.17 8.34 32.45
C HIS A 352 -25.84 7.14 31.73
N LEU A 353 -25.25 5.96 31.92
CA LEU A 353 -25.99 4.81 32.45
C LEU A 353 -25.01 3.94 33.26
N PRO A 354 -25.13 3.88 34.60
CA PRO A 354 -24.41 2.91 35.40
C PRO A 354 -25.22 1.62 35.39
N ILE A 355 -24.83 0.63 34.58
CA ILE A 355 -25.35 -0.73 34.77
C ILE A 355 -24.15 -1.68 34.78
N PHE A 356 -23.76 -2.00 36.01
CA PHE A 356 -23.18 -3.28 36.40
C PHE A 356 -23.67 -4.40 35.47
N ARG A 357 -22.75 -5.07 34.76
CA ARG A 357 -22.93 -6.49 34.53
C ARG A 357 -21.60 -7.20 34.50
N SER A 358 -21.30 -7.79 35.65
CA SER A 358 -20.21 -8.74 35.83
C SER A 358 -20.32 -9.87 34.82
N SER A 359 -19.13 -10.28 34.37
CA SER A 359 -18.80 -11.63 33.90
C SER A 359 -19.76 -12.70 34.42
N LYS A 360 -20.37 -13.43 33.50
CA LYS A 360 -20.73 -14.83 33.74
C LYS A 360 -20.49 -15.61 32.45
N LYS A 361 -19.28 -16.17 32.34
CA LYS A 361 -19.00 -17.29 31.44
C LYS A 361 -19.96 -18.43 31.80
N ARG A 362 -20.79 -18.86 30.84
CA ARG A 362 -21.53 -20.11 30.95
C ARG A 362 -20.72 -21.16 30.19
N HIS A 363 -20.13 -22.08 30.94
CA HIS A 363 -19.76 -23.38 30.41
C HIS A 363 -21.05 -24.15 30.17
N GLU A 364 -21.29 -24.58 28.93
CA GLU A 364 -22.18 -25.71 28.67
C GLU A 364 -21.34 -26.99 28.67
N LYS A 365 -21.86 -27.99 29.38
CA LYS A 365 -21.35 -29.37 29.42
C LYS A 365 -21.95 -30.16 28.27
#